data_AF-A0A0R0L8X8-F1
#
_entry.id   AF-A0A0R0L8X8-F1
#
_cell.length_a   1.000
_cell.length_b   1.000
_cell.length_c   1.000
_cell.angle_alpha   90.00
_cell.angle_beta   90.00
_cell.angle_gamma   90.00
#
_symmetry.space_group_name_H-M   'P 1'
#
loop_
_entity.id
_entity.type
_entity.pdbx_description
1 polymer ?
#
loop_
_entity_poly.entity_id
_entity_poly.type
_entity_poly.pdbx_seq_one_letter_code
_entity_poly.pdbx_strand_id
1 'polypeptide(L)'
;MMNGRSYVRNFKSVLKSICYLSKELIIPVSFVEVAPEIQFNPRYNYFFKDCVEAIKDEQIPYHGGKLEPTINVLCCCSFGMKFIFVMVGWKGTTNDLRVILEMIQNLDNHFLIPPKAKYYLADSGYTNIPSFLSPYHGERYQLCDYRGQQTPHGPKELFNYTHS
;
A
#
# COMPACT_ATOMS: atom_id res chain seq x y z
N MET A 1 -32.31 20.15 16.34
CA MET A 1 -31.90 18.82 15.81
C MET A 1 -31.64 18.97 14.31
N MET A 2 -30.45 18.61 13.82
CA MET A 2 -30.25 18.52 12.36
C MET A 2 -31.07 17.35 11.82
N ASN A 3 -31.89 17.57 10.80
CA ASN A 3 -32.59 16.48 10.12
C ASN A 3 -31.59 15.60 9.33
N GLY A 4 -31.91 14.32 9.13
CA GLY A 4 -31.01 13.38 8.45
C GLY A 4 -30.53 13.85 7.06
N ARG A 5 -31.34 14.66 6.36
CA ARG A 5 -30.96 15.29 5.08
C ARG A 5 -29.80 16.29 5.24
N SER A 6 -29.81 17.13 6.28
CA SER A 6 -28.72 18.08 6.54
C SER A 6 -27.41 17.35 6.88
N TYR A 7 -27.48 16.28 7.67
CA TYR A 7 -26.32 15.44 7.99
C TYR A 7 -25.68 14.84 6.73
N VAL A 8 -26.47 14.16 5.90
CA VAL A 8 -25.97 13.55 4.66
C VAL A 8 -25.41 14.58 3.69
N ARG A 9 -26.03 15.77 3.59
CA ARG A 9 -25.53 16.87 2.75
C ARG A 9 -24.17 17.36 3.24
N ASN A 10 -24.05 17.63 4.55
CA ASN A 10 -22.80 18.12 5.14
C ASN A 10 -21.69 17.07 5.01
N PHE A 11 -22.00 15.79 5.27
CA PHE A 11 -21.06 14.69 5.08
C PHE A 11 -20.54 14.60 3.63
N LYS A 12 -21.45 14.63 2.64
CA LYS A 12 -21.07 14.67 1.21
C LYS A 12 -20.23 15.91 0.86
N SER A 13 -20.53 17.06 1.46
CA SER A 13 -19.74 18.29 1.26
C SER A 13 -18.32 18.13 1.79
N VAL A 14 -18.16 17.57 2.98
CA VAL A 14 -16.84 17.29 3.58
C VAL A 14 -16.05 16.32 2.72
N LEU A 15 -16.66 15.21 2.28
CA LEU A 15 -15.99 14.25 1.40
C LEU A 15 -15.51 14.90 0.10
N LYS A 16 -16.34 15.73 -0.54
CA LYS A 16 -15.93 16.49 -1.72
C LYS A 16 -14.73 17.40 -1.43
N SER A 17 -14.76 18.14 -0.32
CA SER A 17 -13.64 18.99 0.08
C SER A 17 -12.35 18.18 0.31
N ILE A 18 -12.45 17.01 0.92
CA ILE A 18 -11.31 16.09 1.09
C ILE A 18 -10.78 15.63 -0.27
N CYS A 19 -11.66 15.27 -1.23
CA CYS A 19 -11.24 14.90 -2.59
C CYS A 19 -10.62 16.06 -3.38
N TYR A 20 -11.00 17.31 -3.09
CA TYR A 20 -10.32 18.46 -3.68
C TYR A 20 -8.94 18.66 -3.06
N LEU A 21 -8.87 18.63 -1.72
CA LEU A 21 -7.63 18.77 -0.98
C LEU A 21 -6.63 17.64 -1.27
N SER A 22 -7.12 16.42 -1.54
CA SER A 22 -6.26 15.28 -1.87
C SER A 22 -5.43 15.52 -3.13
N LYS A 23 -5.91 16.34 -4.08
CA LYS A 23 -5.14 16.70 -5.27
C LYS A 23 -3.91 17.55 -4.96
N GLU A 24 -3.90 18.23 -3.83
CA GLU A 24 -2.77 19.04 -3.35
C GLU A 24 -1.90 18.26 -2.35
N LEU A 25 -2.50 17.36 -1.56
CA LEU A 25 -1.79 16.57 -0.55
C LEU A 25 -1.08 15.32 -1.12
N ILE A 26 -1.69 14.68 -2.12
CA ILE A 26 -1.16 13.48 -2.76
C ILE A 26 -0.22 13.93 -3.88
N ILE A 27 1.07 13.97 -3.56
CA ILE A 27 2.11 14.38 -4.49
C ILE A 27 2.59 13.14 -5.25
N PRO A 28 2.66 13.18 -6.59
CA PRO A 28 3.22 12.08 -7.38
C PRO A 28 4.64 11.73 -6.94
N VAL A 29 4.96 10.45 -7.00
CA VAL A 29 6.27 9.96 -6.60
C VAL A 29 7.39 10.42 -7.55
N SER A 30 8.56 10.71 -6.98
CA SER A 30 9.79 10.89 -7.76
C SER A 30 10.45 9.54 -7.98
N PHE A 31 10.69 9.17 -9.23
CA PHE A 31 11.43 7.95 -9.55
C PHE A 31 12.94 8.17 -9.60
N VAL A 32 13.44 9.37 -9.33
CA VAL A 32 14.88 9.67 -9.44
C VAL A 32 15.60 9.30 -8.16
N GLU A 33 15.12 9.85 -7.04
CA GLU A 33 15.78 9.73 -5.75
C GLU A 33 15.36 8.45 -5.03
N VAL A 34 16.18 8.00 -4.08
CA VAL A 34 15.84 6.95 -3.14
C VAL A 34 15.32 7.65 -1.89
N ALA A 35 14.24 7.14 -1.29
CA ALA A 35 13.71 7.72 -0.06
C ALA A 35 14.82 7.86 1.01
N PRO A 36 14.96 9.02 1.68
CA PRO A 36 15.99 9.23 2.70
C PRO A 36 15.99 8.17 3.80
N GLU A 37 14.80 7.66 4.15
CA GLU A 37 14.57 6.60 5.12
C GLU A 37 15.26 5.29 4.74
N ILE A 38 15.41 5.03 3.44
CA ILE A 38 16.17 3.89 2.90
C ILE A 38 17.62 4.29 2.69
N GLN A 39 17.88 5.42 2.03
CA GLN A 39 19.22 5.80 1.58
C GLN A 39 20.23 5.85 2.73
N PHE A 40 19.84 6.43 3.86
CA PHE A 40 20.73 6.65 5.01
C PHE A 40 20.67 5.54 6.06
N ASN A 41 19.86 4.50 5.83
CA ASN A 41 19.78 3.36 6.72
C ASN A 41 20.45 2.14 6.06
N PRO A 42 21.66 1.73 6.50
CA PRO A 42 22.38 0.61 5.89
C PRO A 42 21.59 -0.70 5.86
N ARG A 43 20.70 -0.93 6.84
CA ARG A 43 19.84 -2.12 6.88
C ARG A 43 18.85 -2.13 5.71
N TYR A 44 18.21 -1.01 5.43
CA TYR A 44 17.23 -0.90 4.35
C TYR A 44 17.90 -0.69 3.00
N ASN A 45 18.94 0.14 2.92
CA ASN A 45 19.66 0.43 1.67
C ASN A 45 20.16 -0.84 0.99
N TYR A 46 20.66 -1.81 1.77
CA TYR A 46 21.17 -3.07 1.24
C TYR A 46 20.13 -3.84 0.41
N PHE A 47 18.87 -3.87 0.87
CA PHE A 47 17.79 -4.62 0.21
C PHE A 47 16.93 -3.77 -0.71
N PHE A 48 16.72 -2.49 -0.38
CA PHE A 48 15.65 -1.65 -0.93
C PHE A 48 16.15 -0.40 -1.66
N LYS A 49 17.43 -0.33 -2.05
CA LYS A 49 18.02 0.84 -2.76
C LYS A 49 17.26 1.29 -4.02
N ASP A 50 16.49 0.40 -4.66
CA ASP A 50 15.71 0.72 -5.86
C ASP A 50 14.18 0.74 -5.58
N CYS A 51 13.80 0.61 -4.31
CA CYS A 51 12.42 0.74 -3.90
C CYS A 51 11.95 2.19 -4.08
N VAL A 52 10.76 2.32 -4.63
CA VAL A 52 10.07 3.58 -4.83
C VAL A 52 9.37 3.96 -3.53
N GLU A 53 8.34 3.20 -3.17
CA GLU A 53 7.54 3.38 -1.96
C GLU A 53 6.83 2.05 -1.60
N ALA A 54 5.96 2.05 -0.61
CA ALA A 54 5.21 0.86 -0.19
C ALA A 54 3.75 0.90 -0.63
N ILE A 55 3.20 -0.27 -0.99
CA ILE A 55 1.80 -0.49 -1.34
C ILE A 55 1.19 -1.47 -0.36
N LYS A 56 0.01 -1.12 0.14
CA LYS A 56 -0.75 -1.93 1.08
C LYS A 56 -2.24 -1.85 0.74
N ASP A 57 -2.94 -2.96 0.82
CA ASP A 57 -4.40 -3.00 0.91
C ASP A 57 -4.87 -3.05 2.35
N GLU A 58 -6.02 -2.42 2.57
CA GLU A 58 -6.74 -2.48 3.82
C GLU A 58 -8.20 -2.83 3.54
N GLN A 59 -8.73 -3.82 4.24
CA GLN A 59 -10.15 -4.15 4.18
C GLN A 59 -10.90 -3.31 5.21
N ILE A 60 -11.77 -2.41 4.76
CA ILE A 60 -12.58 -1.60 5.67
C ILE A 60 -14.04 -2.08 5.67
N PRO A 61 -14.73 -2.10 6.83
CA PRO A 61 -16.14 -2.46 6.89
C PRO A 61 -17.02 -1.49 6.07
N TYR A 62 -17.68 -2.02 5.05
CA TYR A 62 -18.75 -1.33 4.33
C TYR A 62 -20.06 -1.57 5.07
N HIS A 63 -20.61 -0.52 5.69
CA HIS A 63 -21.81 -0.65 6.49
C HIS A 63 -23.04 -0.83 5.60
N GLY A 64 -23.58 -2.05 5.56
CA GLY A 64 -24.81 -2.39 4.83
C GLY A 64 -25.22 -3.86 4.96
N GLY A 65 -25.98 -4.21 6.01
CA GLY A 65 -26.68 -5.51 6.14
C GLY A 65 -25.88 -6.68 6.73
N LYS A 66 -26.59 -7.77 7.11
CA LYS A 66 -26.08 -8.93 7.89
C LYS A 66 -24.96 -9.69 7.14
N LEU A 67 -23.83 -9.90 7.83
CA LEU A 67 -22.45 -10.09 7.31
C LEU A 67 -21.89 -8.78 6.78
N GLU A 68 -21.18 -8.02 7.63
CA GLU A 68 -20.57 -6.74 7.25
C GLU A 68 -19.69 -6.93 6.00
N PRO A 69 -20.15 -6.50 4.82
CA PRO A 69 -19.31 -6.60 3.64
C PRO A 69 -18.10 -5.68 3.84
N THR A 70 -16.91 -6.11 3.42
CA THR A 70 -15.73 -5.24 3.42
C THR A 70 -15.50 -4.68 2.03
N ILE A 71 -14.83 -3.53 1.95
CA ILE A 71 -14.24 -3.01 0.71
C ILE A 71 -12.73 -2.93 0.87
N ASN A 72 -11.99 -3.30 -0.16
CA ASN A 72 -10.55 -3.13 -0.23
C ASN A 72 -10.23 -1.70 -0.65
N VAL A 73 -9.35 -1.08 0.12
CA VAL A 73 -8.71 0.18 -0.16
C VAL A 73 -7.24 -0.09 -0.39
N LEU A 74 -6.77 0.10 -1.62
CA LEU A 74 -5.36 -0.02 -1.95
C LEU A 74 -4.72 1.36 -1.85
N CYS A 75 -3.66 1.46 -1.05
CA CYS A 75 -2.92 2.69 -0.81
C CYS A 75 -1.45 2.48 -1.16
N CYS A 76 -0.87 3.48 -1.81
CA CYS A 76 0.58 3.61 -1.87
C CYS A 76 1.00 4.76 -0.95
N CYS A 77 1.97 4.50 -0.09
CA CYS A 77 2.43 5.41 0.94
C CYS A 77 3.94 5.60 0.83
N SER A 78 4.37 6.84 0.98
CA SER A 78 5.79 7.10 1.10
C SER A 78 6.36 6.55 2.40
N PHE A 79 7.67 6.31 2.46
CA PHE A 79 8.35 5.95 3.71
C PHE A 79 8.22 7.01 4.82
N GLY A 80 7.93 8.26 4.45
CA GLY A 80 7.53 9.33 5.36
C GLY A 80 6.05 9.32 5.79
N MET A 81 5.33 8.21 5.55
CA MET A 81 3.93 7.98 5.92
C MET A 81 2.91 8.91 5.24
N LYS A 82 3.18 9.37 4.02
CA LYS A 82 2.23 10.19 3.22
C LYS A 82 1.61 9.35 2.12
N PHE A 83 0.30 9.44 1.93
CA PHE A 83 -0.35 8.80 0.78
C PHE A 83 0.11 9.47 -0.53
N ILE A 84 0.57 8.65 -1.47
CA ILE A 84 0.92 9.05 -2.84
C ILE A 84 -0.06 8.50 -3.88
N PHE A 85 -0.88 7.52 -3.49
CA PHE A 85 -1.97 6.98 -4.29
C PHE A 85 -3.01 6.30 -3.39
N VAL A 86 -4.29 6.43 -3.71
CA VAL A 86 -5.38 5.74 -3.01
C VAL A 86 -6.43 5.30 -4.02
N MET A 87 -6.78 4.02 -4.00
CA MET A 87 -7.83 3.43 -4.83
C MET A 87 -8.82 2.67 -3.94
N VAL A 88 -10.10 3.00 -4.08
CA VAL A 88 -11.20 2.39 -3.32
C VAL A 88 -12.16 1.76 -4.31
N GLY A 89 -12.72 0.59 -4.01
CA GLY A 89 -13.92 0.13 -4.75
C GLY A 89 -14.03 -1.37 -5.02
N TRP A 90 -13.22 -2.20 -4.40
CA TRP A 90 -13.29 -3.64 -4.59
C TRP A 90 -13.94 -4.31 -3.38
N LYS A 91 -14.77 -5.33 -3.58
CA LYS A 91 -15.27 -6.14 -2.47
C LYS A 91 -14.07 -6.76 -1.75
N GLY A 92 -14.07 -6.83 -0.42
CA GLY A 92 -12.87 -7.29 0.30
C GLY A 92 -12.50 -8.76 0.11
N THR A 93 -13.40 -9.54 -0.48
CA THR A 93 -13.11 -10.91 -0.93
C THR A 93 -12.45 -10.98 -2.31
N THR A 94 -12.15 -9.84 -2.94
CA THR A 94 -11.52 -9.80 -4.27
C THR A 94 -10.07 -10.23 -4.14
N ASN A 95 -9.60 -11.02 -5.09
CA ASN A 95 -8.20 -11.43 -5.17
C ASN A 95 -7.28 -10.20 -5.37
N ASP A 96 -6.24 -10.08 -4.55
CA ASP A 96 -5.31 -8.95 -4.52
C ASP A 96 -4.60 -8.72 -5.85
N LEU A 97 -4.25 -9.80 -6.57
CA LEU A 97 -3.68 -9.72 -7.91
C LEU A 97 -4.64 -9.04 -8.89
N ARG A 98 -5.95 -9.30 -8.78
CA ARG A 98 -6.96 -8.65 -9.62
C ARG A 98 -7.04 -7.15 -9.32
N VAL A 99 -6.96 -6.76 -8.05
CA VAL A 99 -6.98 -5.35 -7.65
C VAL A 99 -5.75 -4.61 -8.20
N ILE A 100 -4.56 -5.22 -8.12
CA ILE A 100 -3.34 -4.65 -8.70
C ILE A 100 -3.42 -4.59 -10.23
N LEU A 101 -3.88 -5.63 -10.90
CA LEU A 101 -3.97 -5.63 -12.36
C LEU A 101 -4.93 -4.55 -12.86
N GLU A 102 -6.08 -4.34 -12.18
CA GLU A 102 -6.96 -3.22 -12.50
C GLU A 102 -6.24 -1.87 -12.31
N MET A 103 -5.55 -1.70 -11.17
CA MET A 103 -4.82 -0.47 -10.84
C MET A 103 -3.90 -0.04 -11.99
N ILE A 104 -3.14 -1.01 -12.52
CA ILE A 104 -2.12 -0.83 -13.56
C ILE A 104 -2.75 -0.67 -14.95
N GLN A 105 -3.78 -1.45 -15.26
CA GLN A 105 -4.36 -1.52 -16.61
C GLN A 105 -5.34 -0.38 -16.89
N ASN A 106 -6.00 0.14 -15.86
CA ASN A 106 -6.95 1.23 -16.00
C ASN A 106 -6.23 2.59 -15.93
N LEU A 107 -6.08 3.21 -17.10
CA LEU A 107 -5.40 4.50 -17.26
C LEU A 107 -6.06 5.65 -16.49
N ASP A 108 -7.35 5.55 -16.19
CA ASP A 108 -8.09 6.56 -15.41
C ASP A 108 -7.67 6.59 -13.95
N ASN A 109 -6.96 5.55 -13.47
CA ASN A 109 -6.40 5.56 -12.12
C ASN A 109 -5.21 6.52 -12.00
N HIS A 110 -4.54 6.89 -13.10
CA HIS A 110 -3.33 7.71 -13.08
C HIS A 110 -2.19 7.16 -12.20
N PHE A 111 -2.20 5.86 -11.92
CA PHE A 111 -1.12 5.20 -11.18
C PHE A 111 0.17 5.18 -12.02
N LEU A 112 1.29 5.53 -11.41
CA LEU A 112 2.58 5.62 -12.09
C LEU A 112 3.35 4.31 -11.92
N ILE A 113 3.57 3.60 -13.03
CA ILE A 113 4.41 2.40 -13.05
C ILE A 113 5.88 2.84 -12.99
N PRO A 114 6.70 2.28 -12.09
CA PRO A 114 8.08 2.68 -11.97
C PRO A 114 8.91 2.21 -13.18
N PRO A 115 9.99 2.93 -13.52
CA PRO A 115 10.88 2.52 -14.60
C PRO A 115 11.54 1.17 -14.29
N LYS A 116 12.10 0.55 -15.33
CA LYS A 116 12.87 -0.70 -15.17
C LYS A 116 13.93 -0.55 -14.08
N ALA A 117 14.10 -1.59 -13.27
CA ALA A 117 14.94 -1.66 -12.07
C ALA A 117 14.36 -1.02 -10.80
N LYS A 118 13.30 -0.22 -10.88
CA LYS A 118 12.57 0.29 -9.72
C LYS A 118 11.29 -0.51 -9.44
N TYR A 119 10.89 -0.56 -8.18
CA TYR A 119 9.72 -1.34 -7.74
C TYR A 119 9.07 -0.73 -6.50
N TYR A 120 7.79 -1.04 -6.28
CA TYR A 120 7.11 -0.82 -5.01
C TYR A 120 7.28 -2.04 -4.10
N LEU A 121 7.45 -1.83 -2.80
CA LEU A 121 7.26 -2.92 -1.83
C LEU A 121 5.76 -3.19 -1.68
N ALA A 122 5.36 -4.46 -1.68
CA ALA A 122 3.98 -4.88 -1.56
C ALA A 122 3.79 -5.75 -0.32
N ASP A 123 2.59 -5.75 0.26
CA ASP A 123 2.26 -6.66 1.36
C ASP A 123 2.47 -8.14 0.97
N SER A 124 2.64 -8.98 1.98
CA SER A 124 2.78 -10.44 1.90
C SER A 124 1.65 -11.16 1.15
N GLY A 125 0.44 -10.57 1.08
CA GLY A 125 -0.68 -11.14 0.32
C GLY A 125 -0.47 -11.11 -1.20
N TYR A 126 0.47 -10.28 -1.69
CA TYR A 126 0.65 -10.07 -3.11
C TYR A 126 1.55 -11.13 -3.77
N THR A 127 1.27 -11.33 -5.05
CA THR A 127 2.15 -12.09 -5.93
C THR A 127 3.24 -11.15 -6.45
N ASN A 128 4.50 -11.60 -6.38
CA ASN A 128 5.62 -10.94 -7.02
C ASN A 128 5.41 -10.83 -8.53
N ILE A 129 5.30 -9.60 -9.03
CA ILE A 129 5.18 -9.27 -10.46
C ILE A 129 6.14 -8.12 -10.80
N PRO A 130 6.46 -7.85 -12.08
CA PRO A 130 7.25 -6.67 -12.42
C PRO A 130 6.69 -5.40 -11.76
N SER A 131 7.57 -4.57 -11.20
CA SER A 131 7.25 -3.35 -10.44
C SER A 131 6.69 -3.53 -9.01
N PHE A 132 6.41 -4.76 -8.55
CA PHE A 132 5.87 -5.01 -7.20
C PHE A 132 6.61 -6.17 -6.53
N LEU A 133 7.26 -5.90 -5.40
CA LEU A 133 8.06 -6.86 -4.66
C LEU A 133 7.43 -7.13 -3.29
N SER A 134 6.92 -8.34 -3.11
CA SER A 134 6.43 -8.88 -1.84
C SER A 134 7.52 -9.73 -1.14
N PRO A 135 7.36 -10.01 0.15
CA PRO A 135 8.16 -11.00 0.88
C PRO A 135 8.28 -12.35 0.17
N TYR A 136 9.35 -13.09 0.46
CA TYR A 136 9.52 -14.47 0.04
C TYR A 136 8.50 -15.36 0.74
N HIS A 137 7.60 -15.94 -0.04
CA HIS A 137 6.64 -16.93 0.42
C HIS A 137 7.34 -18.19 0.95
N GLY A 138 6.81 -18.76 2.03
CA GLY A 138 7.32 -20.00 2.64
C GLY A 138 8.49 -19.83 3.61
N GLU A 139 8.97 -18.61 3.80
CA GLU A 139 10.02 -18.26 4.77
C GLU A 139 9.38 -17.49 5.94
N ARG A 140 10.02 -17.47 7.11
CA ARG A 140 9.54 -16.68 8.26
C ARG A 140 9.44 -15.21 7.89
N TYR A 141 8.34 -14.58 8.28
CA TYR A 141 8.04 -13.19 7.89
C TYR A 141 7.77 -12.34 9.11
N GLN A 142 6.79 -12.72 9.92
CA GLN A 142 6.29 -11.83 10.95
C GLN A 142 7.35 -11.62 12.04
N LEU A 143 7.46 -10.39 12.56
CA LEU A 143 8.37 -10.10 13.68
C LEU A 143 8.13 -11.01 14.90
N CYS A 144 6.92 -11.55 15.07
CA CYS A 144 6.61 -12.54 16.10
C CYS A 144 7.29 -13.91 15.86
N ASP A 145 7.55 -14.29 14.61
CA ASP A 145 8.26 -15.54 14.24
C ASP A 145 9.71 -15.54 14.74
N TYR A 146 10.26 -14.35 15.04
CA TYR A 146 11.63 -14.13 15.53
C TYR A 146 11.68 -13.85 17.05
N ARG A 147 10.54 -13.86 17.75
CA ARG A 147 10.50 -13.68 19.22
C ARG A 147 11.02 -14.95 19.91
N GLY A 148 12.32 -14.97 20.20
CA GLY A 148 12.97 -16.06 20.93
C GLY A 148 14.48 -16.19 20.71
N GLN A 149 15.15 -15.11 20.28
CA GLN A 149 16.58 -15.06 19.89
C GLN A 149 16.97 -15.85 18.63
N GLN A 150 16.01 -16.34 17.85
CA GLN A 150 16.34 -16.90 16.54
C GLN A 150 16.49 -15.77 15.54
N THR A 151 17.73 -15.46 15.16
CA THR A 151 18.00 -14.49 14.10
C THR A 151 17.52 -15.03 12.75
N PRO A 152 17.17 -14.16 11.79
CA PRO A 152 16.90 -14.58 10.43
C PRO A 152 18.05 -15.44 9.87
N HIS A 153 17.73 -16.62 9.35
CA HIS A 153 18.67 -17.56 8.79
C HIS A 153 18.67 -17.48 7.27
N GLY A 154 19.79 -17.01 6.72
CA GLY A 154 19.97 -16.88 5.28
C GLY A 154 19.35 -15.62 4.69
N PRO A 155 19.59 -15.38 3.38
CA PRO A 155 19.28 -14.11 2.74
C PRO A 155 17.78 -13.83 2.63
N LYS A 156 16.93 -14.86 2.48
CA LYS A 156 15.48 -14.68 2.30
C LYS A 156 14.77 -14.30 3.61
N GLU A 157 15.08 -14.98 4.71
CA GLU A 157 14.55 -14.59 6.01
C GLU A 157 15.05 -13.19 6.41
N LEU A 158 16.32 -12.88 6.12
CA LEU A 158 16.87 -11.55 6.42
C LEU A 158 16.16 -10.45 5.61
N PHE A 159 15.83 -10.73 4.34
CA PHE A 159 14.98 -9.86 3.53
C PHE A 159 13.59 -9.70 4.16
N ASN A 160 12.88 -10.81 4.44
CA ASN A 160 11.54 -10.79 5.02
C ASN A 160 11.47 -10.06 6.38
N TYR A 161 12.48 -10.26 7.23
CA TYR A 161 12.63 -9.56 8.51
C TYR A 161 12.92 -8.07 8.34
N THR A 162 13.55 -7.67 7.24
CA THR A 162 13.82 -6.26 6.93
C THR A 162 12.63 -5.61 6.24
N HIS A 163 11.80 -6.40 5.56
CA HIS A 163 10.55 -5.98 4.94
C HIS A 163 9.42 -5.74 5.97
N SER A 164 9.36 -6.55 7.03
CA SER A 164 8.33 -6.49 8.08
C SER A 164 8.46 -5.28 8.98
#